data_AF-A0A5J6QNF1-F1
#
_entry.id   AF-A0A5J6QNF1-F1
#
_cell.length_a   1.000
_cell.length_b   1.000
_cell.length_c   1.000
_cell.angle_alpha   90.00
_cell.angle_beta   90.00
_cell.angle_gamma   90.00
#
_symmetry.space_group_name_H-M   'P 1'
#
loop_
_entity.id
_entity.type
_entity.pdbx_description
1 polymer ?
#
loop_
_entity_poly.entity_id
_entity_poly.type
_entity_poly.pdbx_seq_one_letter_code
_entity_poly.pdbx_strand_id
1 'polypeptide(L)' 'MGIFDWKHWAVIFLIALVLFGGKRLRHLGGDLGEAVRGFRRSIADSPCDSGESEPRTSVINRKDDSVN' A
#
# COMPACT_ATOMS: atom_id res chain seq x y z
N MET A 1 -10.08 32.73 -0.13
CA MET A 1 -11.12 32.90 0.90
C MET A 1 -12.35 32.08 0.53
N GLY A 2 -12.15 30.79 0.21
CA GLY A 2 -13.22 29.91 -0.22
C GLY A 2 -13.09 28.56 0.49
N ILE A 3 -14.22 27.92 0.77
CA ILE A 3 -14.30 26.59 1.38
C ILE A 3 -13.54 25.51 0.59
N PHE A 4 -13.13 25.79 -0.66
CA PHE A 4 -12.39 24.90 -1.54
C PHE A 4 -10.86 25.05 -1.48
N ASP A 5 -10.32 25.85 -0.57
CA ASP A 5 -8.87 25.97 -0.38
C ASP A 5 -8.25 24.63 0.09
N TRP A 6 -7.19 24.14 -0.58
CA TRP A 6 -6.46 22.90 -0.22
C TRP A 6 -6.06 22.85 1.27
N LYS A 7 -5.74 24.02 1.84
CA LYS A 7 -5.41 24.19 3.25
C LYS A 7 -6.55 23.80 4.19
N HIS A 8 -7.81 24.00 3.78
CA HIS A 8 -8.98 23.61 4.58
C HIS A 8 -9.07 22.09 4.70
N TRP A 9 -8.87 21.37 3.59
CA TRP A 9 -8.82 19.90 3.57
C TRP A 9 -7.69 19.36 4.44
N ALA A 10 -6.52 20.00 4.43
CA ALA A 10 -5.40 19.61 5.29
C ALA A 10 -5.73 19.76 6.79
N VAL A 11 -6.43 20.83 7.19
CA VAL A 11 -6.85 21.04 8.58
C VAL A 11 -7.92 20.03 9.01
N ILE A 12 -8.89 19.73 8.14
CA ILE A 12 -9.92 18.71 8.39
C ILE A 12 -9.27 17.33 8.54
N PHE A 13 -8.31 17.00 7.66
CA PHE A 13 -7.59 15.73 7.71
C PHE A 13 -6.83 15.57 9.02
N LEU A 14 -6.15 16.63 9.48
CA LEU A 14 -5.45 16.64 10.76
C LEU A 14 -6.39 16.36 11.93
N ILE A 15 -7.56 17.02 11.96
CA ILE A 15 -8.56 16.83 13.02
C ILE A 15 -9.15 15.41 12.96
N ALA A 16 -9.44 14.90 11.75
CA ALA A 16 -9.95 13.54 11.55
C ALA A 16 -8.96 12.48 12.06
N LEU A 17 -7.66 12.67 11.78
CA LEU A 17 -6.57 11.83 12.29
C LEU A 17 -6.46 11.84 13.82
N VAL A 18 -6.66 12.99 14.47
CA VAL A 18 -6.65 13.13 15.92
C VAL A 18 -7.87 12.45 16.55
N LEU A 19 -9.05 12.59 15.96
CA LEU A 19 -10.30 11.96 16.42
C LEU A 19 -10.31 10.43 16.24
N PHE A 20 -9.89 9.95 15.07
CA PHE A 20 -9.79 8.51 14.80
C PHE A 20 -8.60 7.86 15.52
N GLY A 21 -7.56 8.65 15.79
CA GLY A 21 -6.26 8.16 16.21
C GLY A 21 -5.55 7.37 15.10
N GLY A 22 -4.22 7.49 15.02
CA GLY A 22 -3.43 6.80 13.98
C GLY A 22 -3.56 5.27 13.99
N LYS A 23 -3.99 4.66 15.11
CA LYS A 23 -4.12 3.21 15.28
C LYS A 23 -5.26 2.61 14.45
N ARG A 24 -6.40 3.30 14.35
CA ARG A 24 -7.54 2.90 13.51
C ARG A 24 -7.21 3.11 12.03
N LEU A 25 -6.61 4.25 11.69
CA LEU A 25 -6.26 4.58 10.31
C LEU A 25 -5.20 3.65 9.73
N ARG A 26 -4.27 3.15 10.54
CA ARG A 26 -3.24 2.19 10.10
C ARG A 26 -3.79 0.78 9.90
N HIS A 27 -4.77 0.36 10.71
CA HIS A 27 -5.40 -0.94 10.56
C HIS A 27 -6.34 -0.99 9.34
N LEU A 28 -7.19 0.03 9.16
CA LEU A 28 -8.06 0.13 7.98
C LEU A 28 -7.30 0.53 6.72
N GLY A 29 -6.29 1.40 6.85
CA GLY A 29 -5.47 1.84 5.72
C GLY A 29 -4.53 0.76 5.19
N GLY A 30 -4.16 -0.24 6.00
CA GLY A 30 -3.44 -1.43 5.53
C GLY A 30 -4.30 -2.25 4.56
N ASP A 31 -5.49 -2.65 5.01
CA ASP A 31 -6.41 -3.50 4.23
C ASP A 31 -6.89 -2.78 2.95
N LEU A 32 -7.28 -1.51 3.07
CA LEU A 32 -7.68 -0.69 1.92
C LEU A 32 -6.49 -0.37 1.00
N GLY A 33 -5.31 -0.16 1.58
CA GLY A 33 -4.09 0.12 0.85
C GLY A 33 -3.66 -1.06 -0.01
N GLU A 34 -3.79 -2.28 0.49
CA GLU A 34 -3.48 -3.51 -0.25
C GLU A 34 -4.44 -3.71 -1.42
N ALA A 35 -5.75 -3.54 -1.19
CA ALA A 35 -6.76 -3.61 -2.25
C ALA A 35 -6.54 -2.54 -3.35
N VAL A 36 -6.25 -1.30 -2.97
CA VAL A 36 -5.94 -0.21 -3.91
C VAL A 36 -4.62 -0.44 -4.63
N ARG A 37 -3.62 -1.04 -3.98
CA ARG A 37 -2.31 -1.37 -4.57
C ARG A 37 -2.44 -2.44 -5.65
N GLY A 38 -3.30 -3.45 -5.45
CA GLY A 38 -3.67 -4.43 -6.47
C GLY A 38 -4.39 -3.79 -7.66
N PHE A 39 -5.35 -2.89 -7.40
CA PHE A 39 -6.05 -2.14 -8.44
C PHE A 39 -5.13 -1.23 -9.27
N ARG A 40 -4.18 -0.54 -8.62
CA ARG A 40 -3.16 0.26 -9.31
C ARG A 40 -2.23 -0.61 -10.15
N ARG A 41 -1.88 -1.81 -9.67
CA ARG A 41 -1.05 -2.77 -10.41
C ARG A 41 -1.76 -3.26 -11.66
N SER A 42 -3.03 -3.64 -11.57
CA SER A 42 -3.82 -4.09 -12.74
C SER A 42 -4.04 -2.98 -13.78
N ILE A 43 -4.14 -1.73 -13.35
CA ILE A 43 -4.21 -0.59 -14.27
C ILE A 43 -2.84 -0.30 -14.89
N ALA A 44 -1.77 -0.44 -14.14
CA ALA A 44 -0.40 -0.22 -14.62
C ALA A 44 0.15 -1.37 -15.49
N ASP A 45 -0.37 -2.60 -15.36
CA ASP A 45 -0.02 -3.75 -16.23
C ASP A 45 -0.64 -3.65 -17.65
N SER A 46 -1.40 -2.59 -17.95
CA SER A 46 -1.67 -2.19 -19.33
C SER A 46 -0.41 -1.54 -19.92
N PRO A 47 0.00 -1.94 -21.13
CA PRO A 47 1.40 -2.14 -21.51
C PRO A 47 2.21 -0.84 -21.47
N CYS A 48 3.10 -0.73 -20.47
CA CYS A 48 4.44 -0.15 -20.51
C CYS A 48 4.85 0.25 -19.08
N ASP A 49 5.89 -0.41 -18.56
CA ASP A 49 6.71 -0.04 -17.40
C ASP A 49 6.46 -0.78 -16.08
N SER A 50 7.28 -1.81 -15.86
CA SER A 50 7.30 -2.70 -14.70
C SER A 50 8.17 -2.14 -13.58
N GLY A 51 7.55 -1.54 -12.57
CA GLY A 51 8.19 -1.18 -11.30
C GLY A 51 7.72 -2.07 -10.15
N GLU A 52 8.51 -3.09 -9.84
CA GLU A 52 8.78 -3.67 -8.51
C GLU A 52 7.61 -3.92 -7.54
N SER A 53 7.35 -5.20 -7.22
CA SER A 53 7.27 -5.68 -5.83
C SER A 53 6.93 -7.16 -5.80
N GLU A 54 7.97 -8.00 -5.90
CA GLU A 54 7.93 -9.37 -5.40
C GLU A 54 8.66 -9.40 -4.05
N PRO A 55 8.07 -9.94 -2.97
CA PRO A 55 8.86 -10.50 -1.89
C PRO A 55 9.15 -11.96 -2.27
N ARG A 56 10.17 -12.20 -3.11
CA ARG A 56 10.74 -13.55 -3.23
C ARG A 56 11.53 -13.88 -1.98
N THR A 57 10.81 -14.25 -0.92
CA THR A 57 11.33 -15.20 0.07
C THR A 57 11.31 -16.57 -0.59
N SER A 58 12.32 -16.86 -1.43
CA SER A 58 12.67 -18.24 -1.78
C SER A 58 13.70 -18.73 -0.77
N VAL A 59 13.18 -19.12 0.39
CA VAL A 59 13.91 -19.83 1.45
C VAL A 59 13.53 -21.31 1.31
N ILE A 60 14.56 -22.15 1.11
CA ILE A 60 14.65 -23.61 1.35
C ILE A 60 14.35 -24.55 0.15
N ASN A 61 15.31 -25.47 0.00
CA ASN A 61 15.24 -26.80 -0.63
C ASN A 61 15.66 -26.97 -2.09
N ARG A 62 16.98 -27.13 -2.33
CA ARG A 62 17.49 -27.88 -3.50
C ARG A 62 18.97 -28.26 -3.39
N LYS A 63 19.41 -28.97 -2.34
CA LYS A 63 20.78 -29.51 -2.33
C LYS A 63 21.05 -30.71 -1.41
N ASP A 64 20.09 -31.63 -1.27
CA ASP A 64 20.31 -32.88 -0.50
C ASP A 64 20.09 -34.18 -1.31
N ASP A 65 20.01 -34.11 -2.65
CA ASP A 65 19.68 -35.29 -3.50
C ASP A 65 20.81 -35.73 -4.45
N SER A 66 22.08 -35.35 -4.21
CA SER A 66 23.17 -35.68 -5.15
C SER A 66 24.36 -36.46 -4.57
N VAL A 67 24.27 -36.98 -3.33
CA VAL A 67 25.32 -37.86 -2.78
C VAL A 67 24.69 -38.90 -1.83
N ASN A 68 24.22 -40.03 -2.38
CA ASN A 68 24.38 -41.40 -1.87
C ASN A 68 23.51 -42.38 -2.67
#